data_AF-A0A8H8WYF0-F1
#
_entry.id   AF-A0A8H8WYF0-F1
#
_cell.length_a   1.000
_cell.length_b   1.000
_cell.length_c   1.000
_cell.angle_alpha   90.00
_cell.angle_beta   90.00
_cell.angle_gamma   90.00
#
_symmetry.space_group_name_H-M   'P 1'
#
loop_
_entity.id
_entity.type
_entity.pdbx_description
1 polymer ?
#
loop_
_entity_poly.entity_id
_entity_poly.type
_entity_poly.pdbx_seq_one_letter_code
_entity_poly.pdbx_strand_id
1 'polypeptide(L)' 'MNDIRPVPANNLSQVREYIDKGGRLVVLTCLKFIVIDRKVLRRFERAGAWILKGAGEGYRLRQGQGSVYLLPGLLEYVIE' A
#
# COMPACT_ATOMS: atom_id res chain seq x y z
N MET A 1 -7.79 9.98 17.01
CA MET A 1 -7.20 8.64 16.84
C MET A 1 -7.53 8.24 15.43
N ASN A 2 -6.54 8.07 14.56
CA ASN A 2 -6.83 7.56 13.21
C ASN A 2 -7.23 6.10 13.37
N ASP A 3 -8.40 5.72 12.87
CA ASP A 3 -8.86 4.33 12.87
C ASP A 3 -8.07 3.61 11.78
N ILE A 4 -7.34 2.55 12.15
CA ILE A 4 -6.48 1.81 11.24
C ILE A 4 -7.11 0.44 11.02
N ARG A 5 -7.38 0.10 9.76
CA ARG A 5 -8.02 -1.18 9.41
C ARG A 5 -7.19 -1.98 8.43
N PRO A 6 -7.08 -3.31 8.60
CA PRO A 6 -6.35 -4.15 7.67
C PRO A 6 -6.99 -4.09 6.28
N VAL A 7 -6.14 -3.95 5.26
CA VAL A 7 -6.57 -4.04 3.87
C VAL A 7 -6.91 -5.50 3.54
N PRO A 8 -8.08 -5.78 2.96
CA PRO A 8 -8.43 -7.12 2.49
C PRO A 8 -7.37 -7.69 1.55
N ALA A 9 -7.04 -8.96 1.72
CA ALA A 9 -6.08 -9.67 0.89
C ALA A 9 -6.34 -9.50 -0.62
N ASN A 10 -5.28 -9.22 -1.38
CA ASN A 10 -5.24 -9.24 -2.85
C ASN A 10 -6.34 -8.43 -3.59
N ASN A 11 -6.93 -7.41 -2.96
CA ASN A 11 -7.88 -6.53 -3.62
C ASN A 11 -7.21 -5.21 -4.05
N LEU A 12 -6.38 -5.27 -5.09
CA LEU A 12 -5.65 -4.08 -5.57
C LEU A 12 -6.59 -2.99 -6.11
N SER A 13 -7.74 -3.37 -6.69
CA SER A 13 -8.72 -2.43 -7.22
C SER A 13 -9.34 -1.58 -6.11
N GLN A 14 -9.76 -2.20 -5.01
CA GLN A 14 -10.29 -1.49 -3.84
C GLN A 14 -9.24 -0.57 -3.21
N VAL A 15 -7.99 -1.04 -3.14
CA VAL A 15 -6.86 -0.24 -2.64
C VAL A 15 -6.65 1.02 -3.49
N ARG A 16 -6.68 0.87 -4.81
CA ARG A 16 -6.55 2.00 -5.74
C ARG A 16 -7.71 2.97 -5.58
N GLU A 17 -8.94 2.47 -5.54
CA GLU A 17 -10.14 3.30 -5.34
C GLU A 17 -10.05 4.11 -4.04
N TYR A 18 -9.60 3.48 -2.96
CA TYR A 18 -9.42 4.16 -1.67
C TYR A 18 -8.39 5.28 -1.73
N ILE A 19 -7.22 5.05 -2.35
CA ILE A 19 -6.20 6.08 -2.56
C ILE A 19 -6.73 7.22 -3.45
N ASP A 20 -7.47 6.90 -4.51
CA ASP A 20 -7.99 7.92 -5.42
C ASP A 20 -9.05 8.82 -4.76
N LYS A 21 -9.79 8.30 -3.78
CA LYS A 21 -10.68 9.08 -2.90
C LYS A 21 -9.93 9.94 -1.88
N GLY A 22 -8.60 9.90 -1.85
CA GLY A 22 -7.76 10.67 -0.94
C GLY A 22 -7.30 9.92 0.30
N GLY A 23 -7.65 8.63 0.42
CA GLY A 23 -7.20 7.77 1.50
C GLY A 23 -5.69 7.51 1.48
N ARG A 24 -5.15 7.04 2.61
CA ARG A 24 -3.74 6.68 2.75
C ARG A 24 -3.62 5.25 3.23
N LEU A 25 -2.65 4.52 2.67
CA LEU A 25 -2.27 3.22 3.19
C LEU A 25 -1.04 3.37 4.07
N VAL A 26 -0.92 2.49 5.05
CA VAL A 26 0.28 2.33 5.85
C VAL A 26 0.73 0.88 5.77
N VAL A 27 2.03 0.69 5.57
CA VAL A 27 2.70 -0.58 5.81
C VAL A 27 3.47 -0.44 7.11
N LEU A 28 3.05 -1.17 8.12
CA LEU A 28 3.75 -1.24 9.40
C LEU A 28 4.86 -2.29 9.31
N THR A 29 6.10 -1.85 9.50
CA THR A 29 7.23 -2.73 9.76
C THR A 29 7.74 -2.46 11.17
N CYS A 30 8.46 -3.42 11.75
CA CYS A 30 8.93 -3.32 13.14
C CYS A 30 9.75 -2.05 13.44
N LEU A 31 10.37 -1.44 12.44
CA LEU A 31 11.27 -0.29 12.60
C LEU A 31 10.80 0.97 11.89
N LYS A 32 9.88 0.86 10.93
CA LYS A 32 9.49 1.96 10.02
C LYS A 32 8.05 1.78 9.58
N PHE A 33 7.36 2.91 9.36
CA PHE A 33 6.09 2.93 8.65
C PHE A 33 6.29 3.49 7.24
N ILE A 34 5.65 2.87 6.26
CA ILE A 34 5.65 3.36 4.87
C ILE A 34 4.24 3.83 4.56
N VAL A 35 4.08 5.12 4.30
CA VAL A 35 2.80 5.72 3.91
C VAL A 35 2.71 5.74 2.39
N ILE A 36 1.63 5.19 1.85
CA ILE A 36 1.33 5.23 0.41
C ILE A 36 0.07 6.06 0.23
N ASP A 37 0.25 7.24 -0.36
CA ASP A 37 -0.83 8.13 -0.76
C ASP A 37 -0.83 8.29 -2.30
N ARG A 38 -1.74 9.14 -2.78
CA ARG A 38 -1.87 9.44 -4.21
C ARG A 38 -0.60 10.05 -4.81
N LYS A 39 0.17 10.82 -4.04
CA LYS A 39 1.41 11.45 -4.53
C LYS A 39 2.50 10.40 -4.73
N VAL A 40 2.64 9.49 -3.77
CA VAL A 40 3.57 8.35 -3.85
C VAL A 40 3.22 7.46 -5.04
N LEU A 41 1.95 7.09 -5.19
CA LEU A 41 1.49 6.24 -6.30
C LEU A 41 1.83 6.87 -7.66
N ARG A 42 1.44 8.13 -7.87
CA ARG A 42 1.73 8.87 -9.11
C ARG A 42 3.21 9.01 -9.41
N ARG A 43 4.05 9.15 -8.38
CA ARG A 43 5.51 9.24 -8.55
C ARG A 43 6.08 7.96 -9.16
N PHE A 44 5.61 6.80 -8.71
CA PHE A 44 6.03 5.52 -9.28
C PHE A 44 5.47 5.31 -10.68
N GLU A 45 4.20 5.62 -10.91
CA GLU A 45 3.56 5.49 -12.23
C GLU A 45 4.26 6.34 -13.30
N ARG A 46 4.61 7.59 -12.98
CA ARG A 46 5.38 8.47 -13.88
C ARG A 46 6.76 7.92 -14.24
N ALA A 47 7.33 7.09 -13.37
CA ALA A 47 8.61 6.43 -13.61
C ALA A 47 8.43 5.06 -14.33
N GLY A 48 7.21 4.70 -14.76
CA GLY A 48 6.92 3.38 -15.32
C GLY A 48 7.07 2.24 -14.31
N ALA A 49 7.06 2.55 -13.00
CA ALA A 49 7.24 1.61 -11.92
C ALA A 49 5.95 1.45 -11.09
N TRP A 50 5.91 0.39 -10.29
CA TRP A 50 4.86 0.15 -9.30
C TRP A 50 5.45 0.29 -7.90
N ILE A 51 4.74 0.93 -6.98
CA ILE A 51 5.06 0.88 -5.55
C ILE A 51 4.41 -0.33 -4.88
N LEU A 52 3.17 -0.63 -5.27
CA LEU A 52 2.37 -1.72 -4.70
C LEU A 52 1.71 -2.51 -5.85
N LYS A 53 1.72 -3.83 -5.76
CA LYS A 53 0.98 -4.72 -6.66
C LYS A 53 0.42 -5.93 -5.92
N GLY A 54 -0.65 -6.53 -6.42
CA GLY A 54 -1.16 -7.81 -5.90
C GLY A 54 -0.16 -8.94 -6.14
N ALA A 55 -0.08 -9.89 -5.21
CA ALA A 55 0.73 -11.09 -5.34
C ALA A 55 0.19 -12.22 -4.45
N GLY A 56 -0.22 -13.35 -5.05
CA GLY A 56 -0.78 -14.47 -4.29
C GLY A 56 -1.95 -14.04 -3.41
N GLU A 57 -1.85 -14.31 -2.11
CA GLU A 57 -2.85 -13.92 -1.10
C GLU A 57 -2.59 -12.53 -0.49
N GLY A 58 -1.57 -11.81 -0.93
CA GLY A 58 -1.15 -10.56 -0.33
C GLY A 58 -0.74 -9.53 -1.36
N TYR A 59 0.30 -8.77 -1.01
CA TYR A 59 0.81 -7.70 -1.84
C TYR A 59 2.33 -7.76 -1.95
N ARG A 60 2.89 -7.17 -3.00
CA ARG A 60 4.32 -6.83 -3.05
C ARG A 60 4.48 -5.33 -2.96
N LEU A 61 5.34 -4.91 -2.05
CA LEU A 61 5.81 -3.53 -1.91
C LEU A 61 7.19 -3.40 -2.53
N ARG A 62 7.35 -2.47 -3.46
CA ARG A 62 8.65 -2.18 -4.06
C ARG A 62 9.53 -1.42 -3.07
N GLN A 63 10.76 -1.89 -2.89
CA GLN A 63 11.78 -1.24 -2.07
C GLN A 63 13.10 -1.22 -2.84
N GLY A 64 13.46 -0.06 -3.37
CA GLY A 64 14.62 0.10 -4.24
C GLY A 64 14.52 -0.77 -5.50
N GLN A 65 15.54 -1.62 -5.71
CA GLN A 65 15.60 -2.56 -6.83
C GLN A 65 14.83 -3.87 -6.56
N GLY A 66 14.45 -4.13 -5.31
CA GLY A 66 13.75 -5.33 -4.90
C GLY A 66 12.29 -5.10 -4.54
N SER A 67 11.67 -6.13 -3.98
CA SER A 67 10.33 -6.05 -3.41
C SER A 67 10.18 -6.98 -2.23
N VAL A 68 9.42 -6.55 -1.23
CA VAL A 68 9.04 -7.38 -0.08
C VAL A 68 7.61 -7.86 -0.24
N TYR A 69 7.34 -9.08 0.21
CA TYR A 69 5.99 -9.62 0.28
C TYR A 69 5.31 -9.12 1.56
N LEU A 70 4.09 -8.64 1.43
CA LEU A 70 3.24 -8.21 2.54
C LEU A 70 2.19 -9.29 2.75
N LEU A 71 2.26 -9.94 3.91
CA LEU A 71 1.21 -10.82 4.41
C LEU A 71 -0.08 -10.01 4.64
N PRO A 72 -1.26 -10.65 4.56
CA PRO A 72 -2.52 -10.04 4.95
C PRO A 72 -2.40 -9.38 6.34
N GLY A 73 -2.93 -8.16 6.48
CA GLY A 73 -2.87 -7.39 7.72
C GLY A 73 -1.61 -6.53 7.90
N LEU A 74 -0.55 -6.70 7.11
CA LEU A 74 0.62 -5.79 7.15
C LEU A 74 0.41 -4.50 6.36
N LEU A 75 -0.62 -4.46 5.51
CA LEU A 75 -1.07 -3.28 4.78
C LEU A 75 -2.40 -2.83 5.39
N GLU A 76 -2.50 -1.57 5.76
CA GLU A 76 -3.65 -1.02 6.47
C GLU A 76 -4.16 0.29 5.85
N TYR A 77 -5.47 0.51 5.90
CA TYR A 77 -6.12 1.77 5.59
C TYR A 77 -6.02 2.73 6.78
N VAL A 78 -5.71 4.01 6.53
CA VAL A 78 -5.74 5.08 7.54
C VAL A 78 -7.04 5.86 7.41
N ILE A 79 -8.00 5.58 8.28
CA ILE A 79 -9.29 6.26 8.32
C ILE A 79 -9.13 7.51 9.21
N GLU A 80 -9.32 8.67 8.60
CA GLU A 80 -9.39 9.97 9.29
C GLU A 80 -10.80 10.23 9.84
#